data_AF-A0A6A4QHL9-F1
#
_entry.id   AF-A0A6A4QHL9-F1
#
_cell.length_a   1.000
_cell.length_b   1.000
_cell.length_c   1.000
_cell.angle_alpha   90.00
_cell.angle_beta   90.00
_cell.angle_gamma   90.00
#
_symmetry.space_group_name_H-M   'P 1'
#
loop_
_entity.id
_entity.type
_entity.pdbx_description
1 polymer ?
#
loop_
_entity_poly.entity_id
_entity_poly.type
_entity_poly.pdbx_seq_one_letter_code
_entity_poly.pdbx_strand_id
1 'polypeptide(L)'
;MKEIEELWREVREVSLGNSGSIERLETPPTPLEFLRNFINPNKPCIISNAINHWPALSSWSHHSYLSESLSSSSSSVSLHLTPTGLADSLTTAPPSSPSPLCFASSHVQHHVPFPQALHLIKSSSSAFVAYAQHQNDCFRTEYSALANDCDSHIPWATHAIGAMPEAVNLWIGNEHSQTSFHKDHYENLYAVVTGEKHFLLLPPTDVHRMYIREYPVANYTYSSDTGEFDLELEDPIRYVPWCSVDPYPSPQNKDKEISNFPLYFNGPEPFQCTVKAGEILYL
;
A
#
# COMPACT_ATOMS: atom_id res chain seq x y z
N MET A 1 -20.66 17.46 -15.22
CA MET A 1 -20.64 16.98 -13.81
C MET A 1 -21.75 15.97 -13.62
N LYS A 2 -23.00 16.31 -13.95
CA LYS A 2 -24.13 15.39 -13.88
C LYS A 2 -23.92 14.06 -14.61
N GLU A 3 -23.31 14.07 -15.79
CA GLU A 3 -23.06 12.86 -16.59
C GLU A 3 -22.01 11.95 -15.93
N ILE A 4 -20.99 12.55 -15.31
CA ILE A 4 -19.98 11.83 -14.52
C ILE A 4 -20.63 11.25 -13.25
N GLU A 5 -21.52 12.04 -12.63
CA GLU A 5 -22.31 11.63 -11.47
C GLU A 5 -23.38 10.56 -11.79
N GLU A 6 -23.78 10.42 -13.05
CA GLU A 6 -24.62 9.32 -13.49
C GLU A 6 -23.76 8.07 -13.75
N LEU A 7 -22.61 8.23 -14.41
CA LEU A 7 -21.70 7.12 -14.74
C LEU A 7 -21.21 6.35 -13.51
N TRP A 8 -20.63 7.02 -12.51
CA TRP A 8 -20.12 6.34 -11.31
C TRP A 8 -21.23 5.65 -10.49
N ARG A 9 -22.48 6.15 -10.58
CA ARG A 9 -23.65 5.61 -9.88
C ARG A 9 -24.09 4.34 -10.58
N GLU A 10 -24.22 4.37 -11.91
CA GLU A 10 -24.56 3.21 -12.72
C GLU A 10 -23.50 2.09 -12.58
N VAL A 11 -22.21 2.44 -12.57
CA VAL A 11 -21.13 1.45 -12.39
C VAL A 11 -21.22 0.78 -11.02
N ARG A 12 -21.50 1.54 -9.96
CA ARG A 12 -21.70 0.99 -8.62
C ARG A 12 -22.97 0.15 -8.52
N GLU A 13 -24.08 0.61 -9.09
CA GLU A 13 -25.35 -0.12 -9.10
C GLU A 13 -25.30 -1.44 -9.87
N VAL A 14 -24.62 -1.46 -11.02
CA VAL A 14 -24.65 -2.60 -11.95
C VAL A 14 -23.48 -3.56 -11.74
N SER A 15 -22.29 -3.08 -11.36
CA SER A 15 -21.05 -3.89 -11.40
C SER A 15 -20.41 -4.10 -10.03
N LEU A 16 -20.23 -3.03 -9.24
CA LEU A 16 -19.42 -3.09 -8.02
C LEU A 16 -20.22 -3.35 -6.75
N GLY A 17 -21.51 -3.02 -6.76
CA GLY A 17 -22.39 -3.03 -5.60
C GLY A 17 -22.41 -1.70 -4.85
N ASN A 18 -23.48 -1.49 -4.09
CA ASN A 18 -23.74 -0.26 -3.31
C ASN A 18 -23.50 -0.44 -1.80
N SER A 19 -23.13 -1.64 -1.33
CA SER A 19 -22.98 -1.93 0.10
C SER A 19 -21.71 -1.36 0.72
N GLY A 20 -20.82 -0.76 -0.07
CA GLY A 20 -19.51 -0.27 0.41
C GLY A 20 -18.55 -1.38 0.85
N SER A 21 -18.96 -2.65 0.72
CA SER A 21 -18.20 -3.83 1.15
C SER A 21 -17.63 -4.59 -0.04
N ILE A 22 -16.45 -5.17 0.14
CA ILE A 22 -15.82 -6.05 -0.85
C ILE A 22 -16.36 -7.48 -0.72
N GLU A 23 -16.62 -8.13 -1.86
CA GLU A 23 -17.07 -9.52 -1.93
C GLU A 23 -15.98 -10.46 -1.37
N ARG A 24 -16.40 -11.45 -0.57
CA ARG A 24 -15.50 -12.43 0.03
C ARG A 24 -15.82 -13.84 -0.46
N LEU A 25 -14.82 -14.50 -1.01
CA LEU A 25 -14.86 -15.89 -1.45
C LEU A 25 -14.30 -16.78 -0.34
N GLU A 26 -15.00 -17.85 0.00
CA GLU A 26 -14.53 -18.80 1.03
C GLU A 26 -13.37 -19.67 0.55
N THR A 27 -13.21 -19.85 -0.77
CA THR A 27 -12.15 -20.67 -1.38
C THR A 27 -11.63 -20.02 -2.66
N PRO A 28 -10.42 -20.40 -3.13
CA PRO A 28 -9.90 -19.96 -4.42
C PRO A 28 -10.89 -20.20 -5.58
N PRO A 29 -11.12 -19.20 -6.45
CA PRO A 29 -11.93 -19.39 -7.65
C PRO A 29 -11.19 -20.25 -8.69
N THR A 30 -11.93 -20.84 -9.63
CA THR A 30 -11.29 -21.36 -10.85
C THR A 30 -10.72 -20.21 -11.70
N PRO A 31 -9.71 -20.44 -12.56
CA PRO A 31 -9.18 -19.39 -13.43
C PRO A 31 -10.25 -18.68 -14.28
N LEU A 32 -11.23 -19.44 -14.79
CA LEU A 32 -12.33 -18.90 -15.60
C LEU A 32 -13.28 -18.02 -14.76
N GLU A 33 -13.61 -18.44 -13.54
CA GLU A 33 -14.43 -17.64 -12.63
C GLU A 33 -13.70 -16.36 -12.23
N PHE A 34 -12.40 -16.45 -11.94
CA PHE A 34 -11.60 -15.29 -11.57
C PHE A 34 -11.54 -14.26 -12.70
N LEU A 35 -11.24 -14.72 -13.92
CA LEU A 35 -11.20 -13.87 -15.11
C LEU A 35 -12.56 -13.22 -15.40
N ARG A 36 -13.65 -14.01 -15.37
CA ARG A 36 -14.99 -13.53 -15.73
C ARG A 36 -15.60 -12.60 -14.68
N ASN A 37 -15.46 -12.94 -13.40
CA ASN A 37 -16.21 -12.28 -12.33
C ASN A 37 -15.44 -11.14 -11.64
N PHE A 38 -14.10 -11.11 -11.76
CA PHE A 38 -13.27 -10.14 -11.03
C PHE A 38 -12.33 -9.36 -11.96
N ILE A 39 -11.48 -10.03 -12.75
CA ILE A 39 -10.51 -9.33 -13.62
C ILE A 39 -11.22 -8.49 -14.71
N ASN A 40 -12.00 -9.13 -15.58
CA ASN A 40 -12.67 -8.42 -16.68
C ASN A 40 -13.60 -7.28 -16.23
N PRO A 41 -14.40 -7.42 -15.16
CA PRO A 41 -15.21 -6.31 -14.66
C PRO A 41 -14.42 -5.31 -13.79
N ASN A 42 -13.12 -5.52 -13.56
CA ASN A 42 -12.27 -4.71 -12.70
C ASN A 42 -12.87 -4.55 -11.28
N LYS A 43 -13.17 -5.70 -10.66
CA LYS A 43 -13.86 -5.78 -9.37
C LYS A 43 -12.95 -6.45 -8.32
N PRO A 44 -12.64 -5.77 -7.21
CA PRO A 44 -11.87 -6.37 -6.13
C PRO A 44 -12.66 -7.45 -5.39
N CYS A 45 -11.93 -8.42 -4.81
CA CYS A 45 -12.50 -9.44 -3.93
C CYS A 45 -11.48 -9.92 -2.89
N ILE A 46 -11.97 -10.43 -1.77
CA ILE A 46 -11.14 -11.10 -0.76
C ILE A 46 -11.33 -12.60 -0.91
N ILE A 47 -10.24 -13.35 -0.94
CA ILE A 47 -10.21 -14.80 -1.08
C ILE A 47 -9.65 -15.41 0.19
N SER A 48 -10.51 -16.09 0.94
CA SER A 48 -10.15 -16.90 2.10
C SER A 48 -9.56 -18.24 1.67
N ASN A 49 -8.78 -18.86 2.56
CA ASN A 49 -8.26 -20.22 2.38
C ASN A 49 -7.37 -20.43 1.13
N ALA A 50 -6.81 -19.35 0.57
CA ALA A 50 -6.01 -19.41 -0.65
C ALA A 50 -4.52 -19.74 -0.41
N ILE A 51 -4.05 -19.51 0.82
CA ILE A 51 -2.63 -19.64 1.20
C ILE A 51 -2.43 -20.51 2.44
N ASN A 52 -3.44 -21.31 2.83
CA ASN A 52 -3.38 -22.13 4.05
C ASN A 52 -2.23 -23.15 4.05
N HIS A 53 -1.72 -23.50 2.87
CA HIS A 53 -0.58 -24.40 2.70
C HIS A 53 0.78 -23.71 2.86
N TRP A 54 0.84 -22.38 2.93
CA TRP A 54 2.10 -21.64 3.12
C TRP A 54 2.65 -21.86 4.54
N PRO A 55 3.88 -22.40 4.70
CA PRO A 55 4.54 -22.45 6.01
C PRO A 55 4.61 -21.09 6.72
N ALA A 56 4.68 -20.00 5.95
CA ALA A 56 4.72 -18.63 6.44
C ALA A 56 3.62 -18.30 7.46
N LEU A 57 2.39 -18.79 7.27
CA LEU A 57 1.26 -18.52 8.18
C LEU A 57 1.50 -19.01 9.61
N SER A 58 2.34 -20.04 9.77
CA SER A 58 2.73 -20.56 11.08
C SER A 58 4.06 -19.96 11.57
N SER A 59 5.04 -19.83 10.68
CA SER A 59 6.41 -19.49 11.05
C SER A 59 6.63 -17.98 11.23
N TRP A 60 6.02 -17.13 10.41
CA TRP A 60 6.35 -15.70 10.37
C TRP A 60 5.77 -14.89 11.53
N SER A 61 4.84 -15.46 12.31
CA SER A 61 4.42 -14.89 13.59
C SER A 61 5.56 -14.90 14.64
N HIS A 62 6.58 -15.74 14.44
CA HIS A 62 7.74 -15.85 15.32
C HIS A 62 8.88 -14.95 14.82
N HIS A 63 9.07 -13.79 15.47
CA HIS A 63 10.15 -12.86 15.10
C HIS A 63 11.56 -13.48 15.12
N SER A 64 11.81 -14.46 16.00
CA SER A 64 13.08 -15.19 16.04
C SER A 64 13.31 -15.99 14.76
N TYR A 65 12.28 -16.65 14.23
CA TYR A 65 12.37 -17.40 12.98
C TYR A 65 12.77 -16.51 11.80
N LEU A 66 12.10 -15.37 11.64
CA LEU A 66 12.44 -14.40 10.58
C LEU A 66 13.87 -13.86 10.76
N SER A 67 14.24 -13.53 11.99
CA SER A 67 15.58 -13.00 12.30
C SER A 67 16.67 -14.03 12.02
N GLU A 68 16.51 -15.28 12.44
CA GLU A 68 17.47 -16.37 12.22
C GLU A 68 17.60 -16.70 10.73
N SER A 69 16.47 -16.85 10.03
CA SER A 69 16.44 -17.20 8.61
C SER A 69 17.17 -16.15 7.76
N LEU A 70 16.86 -14.86 7.95
CA LEU A 70 17.43 -13.77 7.17
C LEU A 70 18.82 -13.30 7.64
N SER A 71 19.22 -13.62 8.89
CA SER A 71 20.61 -13.39 9.33
C SER A 71 21.57 -14.42 8.75
N SER A 72 21.13 -15.68 8.66
CA SER A 72 21.97 -16.80 8.19
C SER A 72 22.42 -16.64 6.73
N SER A 73 21.63 -15.95 5.92
CA SER A 73 21.90 -15.67 4.50
C SER A 73 22.76 -14.42 4.27
N SER A 74 23.20 -13.71 5.34
CA SER A 74 23.78 -12.36 5.24
C SER A 74 22.90 -11.38 4.45
N SER A 75 21.58 -11.59 4.49
CA SER A 75 20.63 -10.73 3.78
C SER A 75 20.55 -9.37 4.45
N SER A 76 20.61 -8.33 3.63
CA SER A 76 20.43 -6.95 4.02
C SER A 76 19.20 -6.39 3.31
N VAL A 77 18.41 -5.56 3.99
CA VAL A 77 17.13 -5.07 3.47
C VAL A 77 17.12 -3.55 3.32
N SER A 78 16.23 -3.05 2.47
CA SER A 78 15.97 -1.63 2.31
C SER A 78 14.88 -1.19 3.31
N LEU A 79 15.27 -0.34 4.28
CA LEU A 79 14.38 0.16 5.31
C LEU A 79 14.00 1.62 5.05
N HIS A 80 12.70 1.89 4.97
CA HIS A 80 12.19 3.24 4.74
C HIS A 80 11.87 3.90 6.08
N LEU A 81 12.36 5.12 6.29
CA LEU A 81 12.14 5.92 7.49
C LEU A 81 11.36 7.19 7.13
N THR A 82 10.36 7.50 7.95
CA THR A 82 9.56 8.73 7.84
C THR A 82 9.30 9.32 9.22
N PRO A 83 9.05 10.64 9.33
CA PRO A 83 8.71 11.24 10.62
C PRO A 83 7.31 10.86 11.11
N THR A 84 6.38 10.56 10.19
CA THR A 84 4.93 10.43 10.49
C THR A 84 4.33 9.08 10.13
N GLY A 85 5.09 8.21 9.45
CA GLY A 85 4.58 6.94 8.91
C GLY A 85 3.93 7.06 7.53
N LEU A 86 3.86 8.27 6.97
CA LEU A 86 3.38 8.53 5.62
C LEU A 86 4.58 8.69 4.68
N ALA A 87 4.88 7.63 3.94
CA ALA A 87 5.79 7.69 2.80
C ALA A 87 4.98 7.98 1.52
N ASP A 88 5.63 8.59 0.53
CA ASP A 88 5.05 8.86 -0.79
C ASP A 88 3.68 9.54 -0.65
N SER A 89 3.70 10.68 0.03
CA SER A 89 2.50 11.40 0.46
C SER A 89 2.71 12.91 0.39
N LEU A 90 1.63 13.67 0.40
CA LEU A 90 1.71 15.12 0.48
C LEU A 90 2.05 15.59 1.90
N THR A 91 2.97 16.53 1.99
CA THR A 91 3.34 17.20 3.25
C THR A 91 3.62 18.67 3.03
N THR A 92 3.77 19.42 4.11
CA THR A 92 4.16 20.84 4.06
C THR A 92 5.53 20.95 3.43
N ALA A 93 5.63 21.73 2.35
CA ALA A 93 6.87 21.91 1.63
C ALA A 93 7.87 22.79 2.41
N PRO A 94 9.19 22.63 2.20
CA PRO A 94 10.17 23.53 2.78
C PRO A 94 9.96 24.98 2.31
N PRO A 95 10.41 26.00 3.08
CA PRO A 95 10.20 27.41 2.74
C PRO A 95 10.75 27.86 1.38
N SER A 96 11.71 27.13 0.83
CA SER A 96 12.28 27.36 -0.50
C SER A 96 11.38 26.89 -1.66
N SER A 97 10.31 26.15 -1.35
CA SER A 97 9.43 25.54 -2.35
C SER A 97 8.57 26.56 -3.10
N PRO A 98 8.31 26.34 -4.41
CA PRO A 98 7.36 27.14 -5.19
C PRO A 98 5.87 26.86 -4.83
N SER A 99 5.59 25.82 -4.04
CA SER A 99 4.25 25.38 -3.64
C SER A 99 4.19 25.18 -2.12
N PRO A 100 3.04 25.42 -1.45
CA PRO A 100 2.88 25.17 -0.01
C PRO A 100 2.96 23.68 0.36
N LEU A 101 2.70 22.79 -0.60
CA LEU A 101 2.76 21.34 -0.44
C LEU A 101 3.74 20.72 -1.45
N CYS A 102 4.37 19.63 -1.05
CA CYS A 102 5.22 18.80 -1.89
C CYS A 102 4.88 17.32 -1.71
N PHE A 103 5.22 16.50 -2.69
CA PHE A 103 5.20 15.04 -2.57
C PHE A 103 6.50 14.58 -1.92
N ALA A 104 6.42 13.98 -0.73
CA ALA A 104 7.57 13.56 0.04
C ALA A 104 7.75 12.03 0.03
N SER A 105 8.90 11.59 -0.48
CA SER A 105 9.36 10.21 -0.34
C SER A 105 10.18 10.02 0.94
N SER A 106 10.17 8.79 1.46
CA SER A 106 10.88 8.41 2.69
C SER A 106 12.40 8.50 2.56
N HIS A 107 13.09 8.66 3.68
CA HIS A 107 14.52 8.36 3.75
C HIS A 107 14.73 6.85 3.63
N VAL A 108 15.60 6.38 2.73
CA VAL A 108 15.86 4.94 2.55
C VAL A 108 17.24 4.59 3.08
N GLN A 109 17.27 3.71 4.08
CA GLN A 109 18.49 3.05 4.52
C GLN A 109 18.65 1.75 3.76
N HIS A 110 19.64 1.70 2.88
CA HIS A 110 20.00 0.47 2.18
C HIS A 110 20.91 -0.40 3.04
N HIS A 111 20.90 -1.70 2.76
CA HIS A 111 21.77 -2.68 3.39
C HIS A 111 21.64 -2.80 4.91
N VAL A 112 20.43 -2.63 5.46
CA VAL A 112 20.19 -2.80 6.90
C VAL A 112 20.12 -4.30 7.25
N PRO A 113 20.88 -4.79 8.24
CA PRO A 113 20.72 -6.16 8.72
C PRO A 113 19.27 -6.41 9.19
N PHE A 114 18.66 -7.51 8.75
CA PHE A 114 17.25 -7.75 9.01
C PHE A 114 16.84 -7.71 10.51
N PRO A 115 17.60 -8.28 11.46
CA PRO A 115 17.25 -8.16 12.88
C PRO A 115 17.19 -6.71 13.37
N GLN A 116 18.09 -5.85 12.86
CA GLN A 116 18.09 -4.43 13.17
C GLN A 116 16.88 -3.73 12.53
N ALA A 117 16.57 -4.03 11.27
CA ALA A 117 15.40 -3.49 10.59
C ALA A 117 14.10 -3.86 11.33
N LEU A 118 13.94 -5.14 11.71
CA LEU A 118 12.78 -5.61 12.45
C LEU A 118 12.68 -4.96 13.84
N HIS A 119 13.81 -4.72 14.52
CA HIS A 119 13.82 -3.97 15.77
C HIS A 119 13.31 -2.54 15.58
N LEU A 120 13.79 -1.83 14.56
CA LEU A 120 13.38 -0.45 14.25
C LEU A 120 11.89 -0.35 13.87
N ILE A 121 11.39 -1.28 13.07
CA ILE A 121 9.97 -1.37 12.71
C ILE A 121 9.10 -1.53 13.97
N LYS A 122 9.52 -2.39 14.91
CA LYS A 122 8.79 -2.61 16.15
C LYS A 122 8.90 -1.46 17.15
N SER A 123 10.03 -0.76 17.17
CA SER A 123 10.25 0.40 18.05
C SER A 123 9.70 1.71 17.47
N SER A 124 9.14 1.66 16.25
CA SER A 124 8.58 2.82 15.58
C SER A 124 7.49 3.47 16.44
N SER A 125 7.51 4.79 16.47
CA SER A 125 6.66 5.61 17.34
C SER A 125 6.35 6.94 16.65
N SER A 126 5.73 7.88 17.35
CA SER A 126 5.49 9.23 16.83
C SER A 126 6.76 10.04 16.54
N ALA A 127 7.96 9.57 16.94
CA ALA A 127 9.22 10.25 16.66
C ALA A 127 9.81 9.85 15.30
N PHE A 128 9.67 8.58 14.91
CA PHE A 128 10.00 8.08 13.59
C PHE A 128 9.29 6.76 13.34
N VAL A 129 8.96 6.50 12.07
CA VAL A 129 8.31 5.28 11.62
C VAL A 129 9.18 4.61 10.58
N ALA A 130 9.55 3.37 10.87
CA ALA A 130 10.31 2.48 10.00
C ALA A 130 9.37 1.46 9.35
N TYR A 131 9.49 1.29 8.04
CA TYR A 131 8.66 0.40 7.25
C TYR A 131 9.52 -0.31 6.19
N ALA A 132 9.52 -1.65 6.19
CA ALA A 132 10.05 -2.41 5.06
C ALA A 132 8.97 -2.44 3.97
N GLN A 133 9.06 -1.48 3.06
CA GLN A 133 8.08 -1.26 1.98
C GLN A 133 8.69 -1.21 0.59
N HIS A 134 9.97 -1.56 0.47
CA HIS A 134 10.65 -1.57 -0.82
C HIS A 134 9.85 -2.44 -1.78
N GLN A 135 9.52 -1.88 -2.94
CA GLN A 135 8.86 -2.62 -4.03
C GLN A 135 9.95 -3.13 -4.99
N ASN A 136 9.62 -3.43 -6.23
CA ASN A 136 10.58 -3.88 -7.26
C ASN A 136 11.17 -5.27 -6.99
N ASP A 137 10.29 -6.23 -6.71
CA ASP A 137 10.64 -7.63 -6.58
C ASP A 137 11.53 -7.95 -5.36
N CYS A 138 11.35 -7.16 -4.29
CA CYS A 138 12.18 -7.22 -3.11
C CYS A 138 12.17 -8.60 -2.43
N PHE A 139 11.09 -9.39 -2.56
CA PHE A 139 11.03 -10.72 -1.95
C PHE A 139 12.08 -11.67 -2.53
N ARG A 140 12.22 -11.66 -3.87
CA ARG A 140 13.19 -12.51 -4.57
C ARG A 140 14.63 -12.02 -4.40
N THR A 141 14.84 -10.73 -4.13
CA THR A 141 16.18 -10.12 -4.02
C THR A 141 16.67 -9.99 -2.58
N GLU A 142 15.89 -9.41 -1.67
CA GLU A 142 16.26 -9.14 -0.28
C GLU A 142 15.84 -10.26 0.70
N TYR A 143 14.77 -11.00 0.40
CA TYR A 143 14.15 -11.96 1.32
C TYR A 143 14.17 -13.42 0.83
N SER A 144 15.03 -13.75 -0.12
CA SER A 144 15.06 -15.06 -0.80
C SER A 144 15.27 -16.27 0.13
N ALA A 145 15.84 -16.07 1.32
CA ALA A 145 15.96 -17.12 2.33
C ALA A 145 14.59 -17.65 2.82
N LEU A 146 13.53 -16.84 2.67
CA LEU A 146 12.15 -17.19 3.01
C LEU A 146 11.36 -17.77 1.82
N ALA A 147 11.98 -17.94 0.64
CA ALA A 147 11.27 -18.33 -0.58
C ALA A 147 10.56 -19.68 -0.49
N ASN A 148 10.98 -20.58 0.41
CA ASN A 148 10.33 -21.87 0.61
C ASN A 148 9.08 -21.79 1.51
N ASP A 149 8.80 -20.64 2.12
CA ASP A 149 7.66 -20.46 3.03
C ASP A 149 6.38 -20.02 2.31
N CYS A 150 6.50 -19.59 1.06
CA CYS A 150 5.40 -19.06 0.24
C CYS A 150 5.53 -19.58 -1.20
N ASP A 151 4.43 -19.61 -1.94
CA ASP A 151 4.53 -19.85 -3.38
C ASP A 151 5.17 -18.66 -4.11
N SER A 152 5.91 -18.94 -5.17
CA SER A 152 6.48 -17.90 -6.05
C SER A 152 5.44 -17.18 -6.91
N HIS A 153 4.23 -17.74 -7.04
CA HIS A 153 3.09 -17.15 -7.73
C HIS A 153 1.79 -17.83 -7.27
N ILE A 154 0.63 -17.24 -7.56
CA ILE A 154 -0.68 -17.82 -7.26
C ILE A 154 -1.23 -18.55 -8.51
N PRO A 155 -1.26 -19.91 -8.54
CA PRO A 155 -1.44 -20.65 -9.80
C PRO A 155 -2.75 -20.37 -10.54
N TRP A 156 -3.87 -20.24 -9.82
CA TRP A 156 -5.17 -19.98 -10.44
C TRP A 156 -5.25 -18.57 -11.04
N ALA A 157 -4.59 -17.58 -10.43
CA ALA A 157 -4.52 -16.23 -10.95
C ALA A 157 -3.57 -16.13 -12.15
N THR A 158 -2.40 -16.76 -12.08
CA THR A 158 -1.45 -16.85 -13.20
C THR A 158 -2.11 -17.47 -14.44
N HIS A 159 -2.91 -18.53 -14.26
CA HIS A 159 -3.67 -19.11 -15.36
C HIS A 159 -4.72 -18.14 -15.91
N ALA A 160 -5.50 -17.48 -15.04
CA ALA A 160 -6.54 -16.54 -15.46
C ALA A 160 -5.97 -15.33 -16.23
N ILE A 161 -4.88 -14.74 -15.73
CA ILE A 161 -4.21 -13.58 -16.32
C ILE A 161 -3.40 -13.97 -17.55
N GLY A 162 -2.88 -15.20 -17.59
CA GLY A 162 -2.02 -15.68 -18.67
C GLY A 162 -0.58 -15.19 -18.57
N ALA A 163 -0.14 -14.71 -17.39
CA ALA A 163 1.21 -14.21 -17.15
C ALA A 163 1.69 -14.53 -15.72
N MET A 164 3.00 -14.69 -15.57
CA MET A 164 3.66 -14.79 -14.26
C MET A 164 3.73 -13.39 -13.61
N PRO A 165 3.80 -13.30 -12.27
CA PRO A 165 3.97 -12.01 -11.59
C PRO A 165 5.29 -11.36 -12.00
N GLU A 166 5.24 -10.08 -12.37
CA GLU A 166 6.43 -9.31 -12.69
C GLU A 166 7.28 -9.07 -11.43
N ALA A 167 6.63 -8.83 -10.29
CA ALA A 167 7.26 -8.62 -8.99
C ALA A 167 6.55 -9.40 -7.88
N VAL A 168 7.32 -9.87 -6.90
CA VAL A 168 6.83 -10.39 -5.61
C VAL A 168 7.51 -9.55 -4.53
N ASN A 169 6.71 -8.87 -3.71
CA ASN A 169 7.20 -7.98 -2.67
C ASN A 169 6.82 -8.49 -1.28
N LEU A 170 7.59 -8.11 -0.27
CA LEU A 170 7.29 -8.35 1.13
C LEU A 170 7.17 -7.01 1.85
N TRP A 171 6.10 -6.86 2.61
CA TRP A 171 5.84 -5.68 3.43
C TRP A 171 5.85 -6.04 4.90
N ILE A 172 6.66 -5.32 5.69
CA ILE A 172 6.70 -5.45 7.16
C ILE A 172 6.68 -4.06 7.78
N GLY A 173 5.56 -3.69 8.37
CA GLY A 173 5.33 -2.41 9.05
C GLY A 173 4.51 -2.60 10.32
N ASN A 174 4.09 -1.49 10.91
CA ASN A 174 3.23 -1.47 12.09
C ASN A 174 2.01 -0.54 11.89
N GLU A 175 1.22 -0.31 12.93
CA GLU A 175 0.01 0.53 12.90
C GLU A 175 0.27 2.00 12.52
N HIS A 176 1.52 2.46 12.60
CA HIS A 176 1.90 3.81 12.18
C HIS A 176 2.21 3.90 10.68
N SER A 177 2.44 2.77 9.99
CA SER A 177 2.78 2.75 8.57
C SER A 177 1.54 2.91 7.69
N GLN A 178 1.45 4.04 6.99
CA GLN A 178 0.30 4.39 6.16
C GLN A 178 0.72 4.69 4.72
N THR A 179 -0.05 4.17 3.77
CA THR A 179 0.15 4.43 2.34
C THR A 179 -0.97 5.35 1.86
N SER A 180 -0.59 6.48 1.24
CA SER A 180 -1.56 7.46 0.74
C SER A 180 -2.33 6.93 -0.47
N PHE A 181 -3.44 7.59 -0.83
CA PHE A 181 -4.21 7.21 -2.00
C PHE A 181 -3.39 7.29 -3.29
N HIS A 182 -3.34 6.18 -4.03
CA HIS A 182 -2.69 6.06 -5.32
C HIS A 182 -3.38 4.98 -6.15
N LYS A 183 -2.86 4.73 -7.36
CA LYS A 183 -3.24 3.60 -8.20
C LYS A 183 -1.99 2.99 -8.82
N ASP A 184 -2.07 1.70 -9.09
CA ASP A 184 -1.04 0.97 -9.83
C ASP A 184 -1.51 0.65 -11.25
N HIS A 185 -0.59 0.13 -12.06
CA HIS A 185 -0.88 -0.42 -13.39
C HIS A 185 -0.76 -1.95 -13.39
N TYR A 186 -0.95 -2.57 -12.22
CA TYR A 186 -0.79 -4.00 -11.98
C TYR A 186 -2.08 -4.61 -11.45
N GLU A 187 -2.31 -5.87 -11.78
CA GLU A 187 -3.27 -6.73 -11.09
C GLU A 187 -2.63 -7.19 -9.77
N ASN A 188 -3.10 -6.71 -8.62
CA ASN A 188 -2.44 -6.96 -7.33
C ASN A 188 -3.13 -8.08 -6.55
N LEU A 189 -2.33 -9.00 -6.01
CA LEU A 189 -2.78 -10.04 -5.08
C LEU A 189 -2.09 -9.83 -3.74
N TYR A 190 -2.77 -9.10 -2.85
CA TYR A 190 -2.24 -8.72 -1.55
C TYR A 190 -2.55 -9.80 -0.51
N ALA A 191 -1.57 -10.65 -0.23
CA ALA A 191 -1.66 -11.71 0.77
C ALA A 191 -1.24 -11.21 2.17
N VAL A 192 -2.08 -11.38 3.18
CA VAL A 192 -1.73 -11.07 4.57
C VAL A 192 -1.32 -12.36 5.29
N VAL A 193 -0.07 -12.40 5.78
CA VAL A 193 0.47 -13.56 6.51
C VAL A 193 0.30 -13.41 8.03
N THR A 194 0.59 -12.23 8.57
CA THR A 194 0.49 -11.91 10.01
C THR A 194 -0.23 -10.57 10.19
N GLY A 195 -1.14 -10.50 11.16
CA GLY A 195 -1.91 -9.28 11.46
C GLY A 195 -3.08 -9.05 10.50
N GLU A 196 -3.37 -7.79 10.20
CA GLU A 196 -4.39 -7.37 9.26
C GLU A 196 -3.99 -6.09 8.52
N LYS A 197 -4.58 -5.88 7.34
CA LYS A 197 -4.41 -4.66 6.54
C LYS A 197 -5.79 -4.09 6.22
N HIS A 198 -5.95 -2.79 6.47
CA HIS A 198 -7.17 -2.06 6.14
C HIS A 198 -6.98 -1.32 4.82
N PHE A 199 -7.92 -1.50 3.90
CA PHE A 199 -7.93 -0.84 2.62
C PHE A 199 -9.16 0.07 2.49
N LEU A 200 -8.91 1.24 1.90
CA LEU A 200 -9.93 2.15 1.44
C LEU A 200 -9.79 2.23 -0.08
N LEU A 201 -10.83 1.84 -0.82
CA LEU A 201 -10.77 1.66 -2.27
C LEU A 201 -11.79 2.55 -2.97
N LEU A 202 -11.36 3.17 -4.07
CA LEU A 202 -12.22 3.85 -5.02
C LEU A 202 -12.06 3.19 -6.38
N PRO A 203 -13.17 2.92 -7.11
CA PRO A 203 -13.05 2.42 -8.47
C PRO A 203 -12.45 3.48 -9.39
N PRO A 204 -11.84 3.10 -10.54
CA PRO A 204 -11.26 4.07 -11.48
C PRO A 204 -12.24 5.14 -11.97
N THR A 205 -13.54 4.86 -11.99
CA THR A 205 -14.60 5.84 -12.33
C THR A 205 -14.67 7.02 -11.37
N ASP A 206 -14.13 6.86 -10.16
CA ASP A 206 -14.15 7.84 -9.09
C ASP A 206 -12.88 8.71 -9.04
N VAL A 207 -11.96 8.55 -10.00
CA VAL A 207 -10.68 9.29 -10.06
C VAL A 207 -10.86 10.82 -10.03
N HIS A 208 -11.96 11.32 -10.60
CA HIS A 208 -12.29 12.75 -10.63
C HIS A 208 -12.50 13.35 -9.22
N ARG A 209 -12.73 12.51 -8.21
CA ARG A 209 -12.89 12.89 -6.80
C ARG A 209 -11.57 12.97 -6.04
N MET A 210 -10.47 12.48 -6.62
CA MET A 210 -9.17 12.40 -5.93
C MET A 210 -8.37 13.71 -6.02
N TYR A 211 -8.86 14.69 -6.77
CA TYR A 211 -8.22 16.01 -6.94
C TYR A 211 -6.72 15.88 -7.26
N ILE A 212 -6.39 15.11 -8.29
CA ILE A 212 -4.99 14.90 -8.69
C ILE A 212 -4.40 16.23 -9.17
N ARG A 213 -3.26 16.63 -8.60
CA ARG A 213 -2.53 17.86 -8.94
C ARG A 213 -1.03 17.58 -9.02
N GLU A 214 -0.31 18.46 -9.71
CA GLU A 214 1.16 18.41 -9.81
C GLU A 214 1.80 18.99 -8.54
N TYR A 215 2.67 18.21 -7.90
CA TYR A 215 3.40 18.60 -6.71
C TYR A 215 4.90 18.49 -6.91
N PRO A 216 5.71 19.46 -6.44
CA PRO A 216 7.14 19.32 -6.47
C PRO A 216 7.57 18.14 -5.60
N VAL A 217 8.59 17.40 -6.03
CA VAL A 217 9.08 16.21 -5.32
C VAL A 217 10.13 16.61 -4.28
N ALA A 218 10.02 16.00 -3.11
CA ALA A 218 10.96 16.11 -2.01
C ALA A 218 11.30 14.72 -1.45
N ASN A 219 12.45 14.62 -0.80
CA ASN A 219 12.90 13.42 -0.11
C ASN A 219 13.23 13.76 1.34
N TYR A 220 12.78 12.91 2.26
CA TYR A 220 13.24 12.97 3.63
C TYR A 220 14.70 12.51 3.73
N THR A 221 15.48 13.21 4.55
CA THR A 221 16.80 12.78 5.00
C THR A 221 16.75 12.60 6.52
N TYR A 222 17.44 11.59 7.05
CA TYR A 222 17.44 11.28 8.48
C TYR A 222 18.86 11.30 9.03
N SER A 223 19.07 12.07 10.10
CA SER A 223 20.34 12.13 10.82
C SER A 223 20.32 11.18 12.01
N SER A 224 21.17 10.14 12.00
CA SER A 224 21.29 9.21 13.12
C SER A 224 21.88 9.86 14.38
N ASP A 225 22.64 10.95 14.21
CA ASP A 225 23.33 11.62 15.31
C ASP A 225 22.38 12.53 16.11
N THR A 226 21.45 13.18 15.43
CA THR A 226 20.47 14.08 16.05
C THR A 226 19.09 13.44 16.24
N GLY A 227 18.78 12.39 15.47
CA GLY A 227 17.45 11.78 15.42
C GLY A 227 16.41 12.64 14.70
N GLU A 228 16.86 13.60 13.89
CA GLU A 228 16.00 14.57 13.21
C GLU A 228 15.84 14.24 11.72
N PHE A 229 14.70 14.67 11.16
CA PHE A 229 14.41 14.59 9.73
C PHE A 229 14.48 15.98 9.10
N ASP A 230 15.15 16.06 7.96
CA ASP A 230 15.07 17.20 7.04
C ASP A 230 14.29 16.79 5.79
N LEU A 231 13.75 17.78 5.08
CA LEU A 231 12.98 17.59 3.85
C LEU A 231 13.57 18.44 2.73
N GLU A 232 14.11 17.78 1.71
CA GLU A 232 14.84 18.43 0.63
C GLU A 232 14.11 18.23 -0.69
N LEU A 233 13.89 19.32 -1.44
CA LEU A 233 13.36 19.24 -2.80
C LEU A 233 14.39 18.61 -3.73
N GLU A 234 13.92 17.85 -4.73
CA GLU A 234 14.80 17.41 -5.82
C GLU A 234 15.39 18.61 -6.55
N ASP A 235 16.67 18.52 -6.92
CA ASP A 235 17.36 19.48 -7.79
C ASP A 235 17.88 18.75 -9.04
N PRO A 236 17.35 19.01 -10.26
CA PRO A 236 16.32 20.00 -10.58
C PRO A 236 14.92 19.63 -10.06
N ILE A 237 14.09 20.64 -9.77
CA ILE A 237 12.72 20.43 -9.28
C ILE A 237 11.90 19.67 -10.31
N ARG A 238 11.50 18.46 -9.93
CA ARG A 238 10.55 17.61 -10.66
C ARG A 238 9.17 17.71 -10.03
N TYR A 239 8.13 17.52 -10.85
CA TYR A 239 6.74 17.45 -10.40
C TYR A 239 6.17 16.05 -10.62
N VAL A 240 5.25 15.65 -9.75
CA VAL A 240 4.46 14.42 -9.89
C VAL A 240 2.97 14.69 -9.68
N PRO A 241 2.08 14.03 -10.44
CA PRO A 241 0.66 14.03 -10.16
C PRO A 241 0.35 13.17 -8.93
N TRP A 242 -0.28 13.76 -7.91
CA TRP A 242 -0.67 13.02 -6.70
C TRP A 242 -2.06 13.41 -6.18
N CYS A 243 -2.69 12.49 -5.44
CA CYS A 243 -3.99 12.71 -4.79
C CYS A 243 -3.86 13.81 -3.73
N SER A 244 -4.72 14.83 -3.80
CA SER A 244 -4.74 15.92 -2.80
C SER A 244 -5.50 15.57 -1.53
N VAL A 245 -6.33 14.52 -1.58
CA VAL A 245 -7.33 14.22 -0.56
C VAL A 245 -6.72 13.41 0.57
N ASP A 246 -6.90 13.88 1.80
CA ASP A 246 -6.76 13.06 3.00
C ASP A 246 -8.10 12.40 3.34
N PRO A 247 -8.24 11.06 3.26
CA PRO A 247 -9.46 10.37 3.65
C PRO A 247 -9.79 10.44 5.14
N TYR A 248 -8.79 10.71 5.99
CA TYR A 248 -8.91 10.69 7.45
C TYR A 248 -8.42 12.01 8.06
N PRO A 249 -9.01 13.14 7.68
CA PRO A 249 -8.54 14.44 8.15
C PRO A 249 -8.74 14.57 9.66
N SER A 250 -7.82 15.26 10.33
CA SER A 250 -7.94 15.54 11.75
C SER A 250 -9.25 16.28 12.07
N PRO A 251 -9.85 16.12 13.26
CA PRO A 251 -11.09 16.78 13.62
C PRO A 251 -11.06 18.31 13.43
N GLN A 252 -9.89 18.93 13.62
CA GLN A 252 -9.69 20.37 13.44
C GLN A 252 -9.65 20.81 11.97
N ASN A 253 -9.20 19.92 11.07
CA ASN A 253 -9.07 20.21 9.63
C ASN A 253 -10.26 19.70 8.81
N LYS A 254 -11.15 18.89 9.40
CA LYS A 254 -12.24 18.20 8.69
C LYS A 254 -13.11 19.14 7.84
N ASP A 255 -13.60 20.25 8.39
CA ASP A 255 -14.48 21.17 7.66
C ASP A 255 -13.74 21.85 6.48
N LYS A 256 -12.46 22.16 6.68
CA LYS A 256 -11.60 22.72 5.64
C LYS A 256 -11.38 21.72 4.51
N GLU A 257 -11.11 20.46 4.85
CA GLU A 257 -10.91 19.37 3.89
C GLU A 257 -12.20 19.09 3.10
N ILE A 258 -13.36 19.05 3.76
CA ILE A 258 -14.66 18.92 3.09
C ILE A 258 -14.91 20.08 2.12
N SER A 259 -14.58 21.31 2.53
CA SER A 259 -14.73 22.50 1.68
C SER A 259 -13.77 22.49 0.48
N ASN A 260 -12.53 22.02 0.68
CA ASN A 260 -11.51 21.94 -0.37
C ASN A 260 -11.80 20.82 -1.38
N PHE A 261 -12.35 19.70 -0.91
CA PHE A 261 -12.52 18.46 -1.66
C PHE A 261 -13.96 17.90 -1.65
N PRO A 262 -14.98 18.72 -1.98
CA PRO A 262 -16.39 18.33 -1.83
C PRO A 262 -16.80 17.12 -2.67
N LEU A 263 -16.17 16.86 -3.81
CA LEU A 263 -16.49 15.69 -4.67
C LEU A 263 -16.08 14.36 -4.01
N TYR A 264 -15.06 14.39 -3.16
CA TYR A 264 -14.70 13.23 -2.37
C TYR A 264 -15.70 13.05 -1.22
N PHE A 265 -15.84 14.06 -0.37
CA PHE A 265 -16.61 13.95 0.87
C PHE A 265 -18.13 13.88 0.68
N ASN A 266 -18.68 14.47 -0.38
CA ASN A 266 -20.12 14.43 -0.68
C ASN A 266 -20.48 13.34 -1.71
N GLY A 267 -19.49 12.59 -2.22
CA GLY A 267 -19.71 11.49 -3.14
C GLY A 267 -20.04 10.17 -2.41
N PRO A 268 -20.21 9.06 -3.16
CA PRO A 268 -20.45 7.73 -2.59
C PRO A 268 -19.31 7.30 -1.69
N GLU A 269 -19.61 6.60 -0.61
CA GLU A 269 -18.58 6.12 0.29
C GLU A 269 -17.56 5.22 -0.47
N PRO A 270 -16.25 5.36 -0.18
CA PRO A 270 -15.26 4.42 -0.67
C PRO A 270 -15.53 3.03 -0.12
N PHE A 271 -15.11 2.00 -0.85
CA PHE A 271 -15.20 0.63 -0.35
C PHE A 271 -14.18 0.43 0.76
N GLN A 272 -14.61 -0.20 1.86
CA GLN A 272 -13.74 -0.51 2.98
C GLN A 272 -13.64 -2.01 3.16
N CYS A 273 -12.42 -2.50 3.36
CA CYS A 273 -12.22 -3.88 3.73
C CYS A 273 -11.00 -4.10 4.62
N THR A 274 -11.12 -5.10 5.48
CA THR A 274 -10.01 -5.64 6.27
C THR A 274 -9.64 -7.00 5.72
N VAL A 275 -8.36 -7.16 5.39
CA VAL A 275 -7.73 -8.41 4.95
C VAL A 275 -6.95 -8.96 6.13
N LYS A 276 -7.28 -10.16 6.59
CA LYS A 276 -6.70 -10.80 7.77
C LYS A 276 -5.66 -11.83 7.37
N ALA A 277 -4.85 -12.25 8.35
CA ALA A 277 -3.94 -13.38 8.20
C ALA A 277 -4.63 -14.60 7.55
N GLY A 278 -4.04 -15.12 6.47
CA GLY A 278 -4.58 -16.24 5.68
C GLY A 278 -5.45 -15.84 4.49
N GLU A 279 -5.70 -14.54 4.28
CA GLU A 279 -6.54 -14.03 3.20
C GLU A 279 -5.71 -13.30 2.12
N ILE A 280 -6.22 -13.33 0.89
CA ILE A 280 -5.71 -12.54 -0.24
C ILE A 280 -6.76 -11.50 -0.63
N LEU A 281 -6.37 -10.24 -0.83
CA LEU A 281 -7.16 -9.26 -1.57
C LEU A 281 -6.70 -9.21 -3.01
N TYR A 282 -7.61 -9.40 -3.95
CA TYR A 282 -7.44 -8.97 -5.34
C TYR A 282 -7.85 -7.50 -5.46
N LEU A 283 -6.93 -6.65 -5.93
CA LEU A 283 -7.07 -5.20 -6.08
C LEU A 283 -6.51 -4.74 -7.42
#